data_AF-A0AAP9ZFB0-F1
#
_entry.id   AF-A0AAP9ZFB0-F1
#
_cell.length_a   1.000
_cell.length_b   1.000
_cell.length_c   1.000
_cell.angle_alpha   90.00
_cell.angle_beta   90.00
_cell.angle_gamma   90.00
#
_symmetry.space_group_name_H-M   'P 1'
#
loop_
_entity.id
_entity.type
_entity.pdbx_description
1 polymer ?
#
loop_
_entity_poly.entity_id
_entity_poly.type
_entity_poly.pdbx_seq_one_letter_code
_entity_poly.pdbx_strand_id
1 'polypeptide(L)'
;MPKSPAFLLAAILLSLVTYAQAFANTAESAALAWLESIDNGEVEQAWESSSPLLKTPLSPSMLRRIIELARNEFGPVESRRQVQASHYRSMPGAPDGDYMVFIFHTRFENKARGVETVTPHLENGEWRVSGYYVQ
;
A
#
# COMPACT_ATOMS: atom_id res chain seq x y z
N MET A 1 15.73 45.66 19.08
CA MET A 1 15.26 44.95 17.86
C MET A 1 14.72 43.59 18.28
N PRO A 2 13.40 43.38 18.41
CA PRO A 2 12.88 42.06 18.70
C PRO A 2 13.06 41.17 17.46
N LYS A 3 13.69 40.01 17.64
CA LYS A 3 13.86 39.02 16.57
C LYS A 3 12.48 38.46 16.21
N SER A 4 12.15 38.52 14.94
CA SER A 4 10.83 38.22 14.37
C SER A 4 10.39 36.76 14.61
N PRO A 5 9.10 36.47 14.90
CA PRO A 5 8.57 35.11 15.03
C PRO A 5 8.55 34.30 13.72
N ALA A 6 8.93 34.91 12.59
CA ALA A 6 8.96 34.27 11.27
C ALA A 6 9.89 33.04 11.19
N PHE A 7 10.95 32.97 12.00
CA PHE A 7 11.86 31.81 12.02
C PHE A 7 11.24 30.55 12.65
N LEU A 8 10.28 30.69 13.58
CA LEU A 8 9.60 29.56 14.22
C LEU A 8 8.53 28.93 13.31
N LEU A 9 7.81 29.76 12.54
CA LEU A 9 6.81 29.30 11.57
C LEU A 9 7.42 28.51 10.40
N ALA A 10 8.59 28.91 9.91
CA ALA A 10 9.28 28.19 8.83
C ALA A 10 9.80 26.80 9.28
N ALA A 11 10.26 26.66 10.52
CA ALA A 11 10.73 25.39 11.08
C ALA A 11 9.60 24.39 11.32
N ILE A 12 8.41 24.86 11.76
CA ILE A 12 7.21 24.02 11.97
C ILE A 12 6.63 23.54 10.62
N LEU A 13 6.64 24.38 9.59
CA LEU A 13 6.18 23.97 8.25
C LEU A 13 7.13 22.95 7.61
N LEU A 14 8.46 23.06 7.81
CA LEU A 14 9.41 22.08 7.29
C LEU A 14 9.25 20.70 7.95
N SER A 15 9.02 20.64 9.26
CA SER A 15 8.92 19.37 9.99
C SER A 15 7.61 18.61 9.71
N LEU A 16 6.51 19.32 9.44
CA LEU A 16 5.24 18.70 9.07
C LEU A 16 5.30 18.05 7.67
N VAL A 17 5.97 18.70 6.71
CA VAL A 17 6.15 18.18 5.35
C VAL A 17 7.05 16.93 5.35
N THR A 18 8.14 16.94 6.11
CA THR A 18 9.03 15.77 6.20
C THR A 18 8.37 14.58 6.89
N TYR A 19 7.56 14.81 7.93
CA TYR A 19 6.81 13.75 8.61
C TYR A 19 5.77 13.10 7.69
N ALA A 20 4.95 13.90 7.00
CA ALA A 20 3.95 13.40 6.06
C ALA A 20 4.59 12.60 4.91
N GLN A 21 5.74 13.06 4.40
CA GLN A 21 6.48 12.35 3.35
C GLN A 21 7.06 11.02 3.86
N ALA A 22 7.69 11.00 5.04
CA ALA A 22 8.23 9.78 5.63
C ALA A 22 7.13 8.75 5.95
N PHE A 23 5.97 9.22 6.39
CA PHE A 23 4.79 8.39 6.66
C PHE A 23 4.29 7.70 5.38
N ALA A 24 4.11 8.45 4.29
CA ALA A 24 3.71 7.88 3.01
C ALA A 24 4.76 6.91 2.44
N ASN A 25 6.05 7.22 2.57
CA ASN A 25 7.13 6.37 2.08
C ASN A 25 7.19 5.01 2.77
N THR A 26 6.93 4.95 4.09
CA THR A 26 6.92 3.67 4.83
C THR A 26 5.71 2.81 4.47
N ALA A 27 4.55 3.43 4.21
CA ALA A 27 3.37 2.73 3.70
C ALA A 27 3.59 2.17 2.29
N GLU A 28 4.20 2.96 1.40
CA GLU A 28 4.52 2.53 0.03
C GLU A 28 5.51 1.37 0.05
N SER A 29 6.52 1.43 0.91
CA SER A 29 7.51 0.34 1.07
C SER A 29 6.84 -0.96 1.51
N ALA A 30 5.89 -0.90 2.45
CA ALA A 30 5.12 -2.07 2.88
C ALA A 30 4.23 -2.62 1.76
N ALA A 31 3.59 -1.75 0.97
CA ALA A 31 2.81 -2.16 -0.19
C ALA A 31 3.66 -2.87 -1.25
N LEU A 32 4.84 -2.31 -1.58
CA LEU A 32 5.76 -2.86 -2.56
C LEU A 32 6.36 -4.19 -2.12
N ALA A 33 6.77 -4.32 -0.85
CA ALA A 33 7.27 -5.58 -0.31
C ALA A 33 6.22 -6.69 -0.34
N TRP A 34 4.96 -6.36 -0.02
CA TRP A 34 3.85 -7.30 -0.13
C TRP A 34 3.63 -7.74 -1.59
N LEU A 35 3.63 -6.80 -2.53
CA LEU A 35 3.50 -7.08 -3.96
C LEU A 35 4.65 -7.95 -4.49
N GLU A 36 5.88 -7.71 -4.04
CA GLU A 36 7.05 -8.51 -4.39
C GLU A 36 6.88 -9.98 -3.97
N SER A 37 6.41 -10.24 -2.74
CA SER A 37 6.08 -11.61 -2.32
C SER A 37 5.00 -12.24 -3.20
N ILE A 38 3.99 -11.48 -3.64
CA ILE A 38 3.00 -12.00 -4.60
C ILE A 38 3.65 -12.32 -5.95
N ASP A 39 4.48 -11.42 -6.47
CA ASP A 39 5.15 -11.56 -7.76
C ASP A 39 6.10 -12.78 -7.78
N ASN A 40 6.70 -13.10 -6.63
CA ASN A 40 7.55 -14.28 -6.43
C ASN A 40 6.76 -15.58 -6.14
N GLY A 41 5.43 -15.53 -6.08
CA GLY A 41 4.58 -16.69 -5.77
C GLY A 41 4.50 -17.04 -4.28
N GLU A 42 5.11 -16.23 -3.42
CA GLU A 42 5.20 -16.36 -1.96
C GLU A 42 3.91 -15.85 -1.27
N VAL A 43 2.75 -16.28 -1.77
CA VAL A 43 1.45 -15.77 -1.31
C VAL A 43 1.20 -16.01 0.18
N GLU A 44 1.73 -17.11 0.73
CA GLU A 44 1.64 -17.41 2.17
C GLU A 44 2.36 -16.33 3.00
N GLN A 45 3.55 -15.90 2.58
CA GLN A 45 4.33 -14.86 3.26
C GLN A 45 3.65 -13.49 3.15
N ALA A 46 3.08 -13.18 1.98
CA ALA A 46 2.28 -11.98 1.81
C ALA A 46 1.05 -12.01 2.72
N TRP A 47 0.37 -13.16 2.84
CA TRP A 47 -0.75 -13.32 3.77
C TRP A 47 -0.33 -13.12 5.23
N GLU A 48 0.80 -13.70 5.65
CA GLU A 48 1.27 -13.58 7.03
C GLU A 48 1.60 -12.15 7.42
N SER A 49 2.19 -11.38 6.50
CA SER A 49 2.52 -9.96 6.66
C SER A 49 1.32 -9.02 6.46
N SER A 50 0.14 -9.53 6.10
CA SER A 50 -1.06 -8.73 5.89
C SER A 50 -1.75 -8.30 7.19
N SER A 51 -2.58 -7.28 7.10
CA SER A 51 -3.42 -6.82 8.21
C SER A 51 -4.47 -7.89 8.55
N PRO A 52 -4.90 -8.01 9.83
CA PRO A 52 -6.06 -8.80 10.21
C PRO A 52 -7.31 -8.52 9.36
N LEU A 53 -7.45 -7.32 8.82
CA LEU A 53 -8.55 -6.96 7.91
C LEU A 53 -8.56 -7.79 6.62
N LEU A 54 -7.38 -8.19 6.10
CA LEU A 54 -7.25 -9.10 4.97
C LEU A 54 -7.32 -10.56 5.42
N LYS A 55 -6.66 -10.90 6.53
CA LYS A 55 -6.54 -12.29 7.03
C LYS A 55 -7.86 -12.85 7.56
N THR A 56 -8.75 -12.01 8.07
CA THR A 56 -10.05 -12.43 8.63
C THR A 56 -10.96 -13.04 7.56
N PRO A 57 -11.22 -12.38 6.42
CA PRO A 57 -12.06 -12.95 5.37
C PRO A 57 -11.34 -13.97 4.47
N LEU A 58 -10.01 -13.96 4.40
CA LEU A 58 -9.24 -14.79 3.46
C LEU A 58 -8.30 -15.72 4.21
N SER A 59 -8.44 -17.04 4.01
CA SER A 59 -7.35 -17.97 4.33
C SER A 59 -6.17 -17.77 3.35
N PRO A 60 -4.96 -18.26 3.66
CA PRO A 60 -3.84 -18.20 2.71
C PRO A 60 -4.16 -18.84 1.36
N SER A 61 -4.85 -19.99 1.39
CA SER A 61 -5.33 -20.70 0.19
C SER A 61 -6.36 -19.90 -0.61
N MET A 62 -7.24 -19.15 0.07
CA MET A 62 -8.23 -18.30 -0.60
C MET A 62 -7.57 -17.07 -1.23
N LEU A 63 -6.61 -16.44 -0.54
CA LEU A 63 -5.82 -15.34 -1.10
C LEU A 63 -5.08 -15.81 -2.36
N ARG A 64 -4.40 -16.96 -2.30
CA ARG A 64 -3.73 -17.57 -3.45
C ARG A 64 -4.69 -17.74 -4.63
N ARG A 65 -5.85 -18.34 -4.39
CA ARG A 65 -6.86 -18.54 -5.45
C ARG A 65 -7.35 -17.23 -6.06
N ILE A 66 -7.57 -16.19 -5.25
CA ILE A 66 -7.99 -14.87 -5.75
C ILE A 66 -6.90 -14.25 -6.63
N ILE A 67 -5.64 -14.33 -6.19
CA ILE A 67 -4.50 -13.80 -6.94
C ILE A 67 -4.30 -14.56 -8.25
N GLU A 68 -4.39 -15.89 -8.22
CA GLU A 68 -4.33 -16.72 -9.42
C GLU A 68 -5.47 -16.36 -10.38
N LEU A 69 -6.72 -16.31 -9.92
CA LEU A 69 -7.84 -15.93 -10.77
C LEU A 69 -7.70 -14.52 -11.37
N ALA A 70 -7.12 -13.59 -10.61
CA ALA A 70 -6.93 -12.21 -11.06
C ALA A 70 -5.73 -12.03 -12.00
N ARG A 71 -4.66 -12.82 -11.87
CA ARG A 71 -3.40 -12.64 -12.60
C ARG A 71 -3.02 -13.76 -13.56
N ASN A 72 -3.72 -14.90 -13.57
CA ASN A 72 -3.33 -16.07 -14.39
C ASN A 72 -3.16 -15.73 -15.87
N GLU A 73 -4.04 -14.88 -16.42
CA GLU A 73 -3.95 -14.46 -17.82
C GLU A 73 -2.99 -13.29 -18.06
N PHE A 74 -2.48 -12.64 -17.01
CA PHE A 74 -1.66 -11.44 -17.14
C PHE A 74 -0.17 -11.79 -17.30
N GLY A 75 0.28 -12.92 -16.77
CA GLY A 75 1.68 -13.30 -16.77
C GLY A 75 2.51 -12.53 -15.73
N PRO A 76 3.85 -12.70 -15.72
CA PRO A 76 4.75 -12.03 -14.79
C PRO A 76 4.73 -10.50 -14.97
N VAL A 77 5.07 -9.79 -13.88
CA VAL A 77 5.22 -8.33 -13.89
C VAL A 77 6.52 -7.95 -14.60
N GLU A 78 6.43 -7.10 -15.62
CA GLU A 78 7.60 -6.52 -16.32
C GLU A 78 8.00 -5.18 -15.70
N SER A 79 7.02 -4.35 -15.32
CA SER A 79 7.27 -3.08 -14.65
C SER A 79 6.06 -2.61 -13.86
N ARG A 80 6.32 -1.83 -12.81
CA ARG A 80 5.29 -1.25 -11.93
C ARG A 80 5.66 0.20 -11.63
N ARG A 81 4.68 1.10 -11.69
CA ARG A 81 4.87 2.51 -11.37
C ARG A 81 3.71 3.04 -10.54
N GLN A 82 4.01 3.61 -9.38
CA GLN A 82 3.02 4.33 -8.58
C GLN A 82 2.53 5.55 -9.35
N VAL A 83 1.21 5.71 -9.43
CA VAL A 83 0.57 6.87 -10.06
C VAL A 83 -0.26 7.70 -9.09
N GLN A 84 -0.66 7.11 -7.96
CA GLN A 84 -1.41 7.82 -6.93
C GLN A 84 -1.11 7.25 -5.54
N ALA A 85 -1.09 8.14 -4.55
CA ALA A 85 -1.10 7.83 -3.14
C ALA A 85 -2.18 8.70 -2.46
N SER A 86 -3.03 8.11 -1.62
CA SER A 86 -4.12 8.83 -0.95
C SER A 86 -4.25 8.35 0.49
N HIS A 87 -4.25 9.30 1.43
CA HIS A 87 -4.41 9.02 2.86
C HIS A 87 -5.89 9.12 3.27
N TYR A 88 -6.35 8.14 4.04
CA TYR A 88 -7.70 8.09 4.60
C TYR A 88 -7.65 7.78 6.09
N ARG A 89 -8.62 8.33 6.83
CA ARG A 89 -8.80 8.06 8.27
C ARG A 89 -9.92 7.07 8.56
N SER A 90 -10.72 6.72 7.55
CA SER A 90 -11.81 5.77 7.62
C SER A 90 -12.02 5.12 6.26
N MET A 91 -12.49 3.87 6.26
CA MET A 91 -12.80 3.09 5.07
C MET A 91 -14.15 2.37 5.27
N PRO A 92 -14.97 2.19 4.20
CA PRO A 92 -16.24 1.50 4.34
C PRO A 92 -16.07 0.08 4.91
N GLY A 93 -16.73 -0.20 6.03
CA GLY A 93 -16.71 -1.53 6.65
C GLY A 93 -15.43 -1.89 7.41
N ALA A 94 -14.49 -0.95 7.59
CA ALA A 94 -13.27 -1.14 8.38
C ALA A 94 -13.23 -0.17 9.59
N PRO A 95 -12.43 -0.46 10.63
CA PRO A 95 -12.24 0.45 11.76
C PRO A 95 -11.62 1.79 11.35
N ASP A 96 -11.82 2.83 12.16
CA ASP A 96 -11.07 4.08 12.01
C ASP A 96 -9.57 3.83 12.26
N GLY A 97 -8.72 4.46 11.46
CA GLY A 97 -7.28 4.21 11.45
C GLY A 97 -6.60 4.93 10.30
N ASP A 98 -5.28 4.88 10.22
CA ASP A 98 -4.56 5.43 9.08
C ASP A 98 -4.49 4.41 7.95
N TYR A 99 -5.01 4.78 6.79
CA TYR A 99 -4.97 3.99 5.58
C TYR A 99 -4.25 4.77 4.50
N MET A 100 -3.41 4.08 3.73
CA MET A 100 -2.92 4.58 2.45
C MET A 100 -3.54 3.76 1.35
N VAL A 101 -3.98 4.41 0.28
CA VAL A 101 -4.39 3.76 -0.96
C VAL A 101 -3.41 4.13 -2.04
N PHE A 102 -2.75 3.12 -2.58
CA PHE A 102 -1.80 3.25 -3.68
C PHE A 102 -2.41 2.70 -4.96
N ILE A 103 -2.29 3.46 -6.04
CA ILE A 103 -2.61 2.99 -7.39
C ILE A 103 -1.30 2.86 -8.15
N PHE A 104 -1.07 1.67 -8.70
CA PHE A 104 0.05 1.38 -9.58
C PHE A 104 -0.46 1.11 -10.99
N HIS A 105 0.23 1.66 -11.98
CA HIS A 105 0.16 1.17 -13.35
C HIS A 105 1.21 0.08 -13.51
N THR A 106 0.75 -1.10 -13.90
CA THR A 106 1.59 -2.30 -13.96
C THR A 106 1.51 -2.90 -15.35
N ARG A 107 2.68 -3.15 -15.92
CA ARG A 107 2.82 -3.86 -17.18
C ARG A 107 3.12 -5.30 -16.83
N PHE A 108 2.21 -6.19 -17.18
CA PHE A 108 2.42 -7.63 -17.16
C PHE A 108 2.72 -8.11 -18.58
N GLU A 109 3.36 -9.28 -18.70
CA GLU A 109 3.74 -9.89 -19.98
C GLU A 109 2.57 -9.95 -20.99
N ASN A 110 1.42 -10.44 -20.54
CA ASN A 110 0.22 -10.62 -21.36
C ASN A 110 -0.81 -9.49 -21.17
N LYS A 111 -0.53 -8.52 -20.30
CA LYS A 111 -1.39 -7.36 -20.04
C LYS A 111 -0.60 -6.08 -19.87
N ALA A 112 -0.52 -5.32 -20.96
CA ALA A 112 0.27 -4.08 -21.02
C ALA A 112 -0.24 -2.93 -20.13
N ARG A 113 -1.50 -2.97 -19.69
CA ARG A 113 -2.18 -1.88 -18.95
C ARG A 113 -2.95 -2.44 -17.76
N GLY A 114 -2.24 -3.04 -16.81
CA GLY A 114 -2.79 -3.43 -15.53
C GLY A 114 -2.88 -2.25 -14.56
N VAL A 115 -3.91 -2.27 -13.71
CA VAL A 115 -4.04 -1.34 -12.60
C VAL A 115 -4.12 -2.13 -11.32
N GLU A 116 -3.21 -1.86 -10.39
CA GLU A 116 -3.19 -2.46 -9.06
C GLU A 116 -3.56 -1.40 -8.02
N THR A 117 -4.52 -1.72 -7.16
CA THR A 117 -4.87 -0.92 -5.98
C THR A 117 -4.42 -1.69 -4.74
N VAL A 118 -3.50 -1.12 -3.97
CA VAL A 118 -3.02 -1.70 -2.72
C VAL A 118 -3.36 -0.76 -1.57
N THR A 119 -3.99 -1.29 -0.53
CA THR A 119 -4.39 -0.51 0.65
C THR A 119 -3.66 -1.02 1.88
N PRO A 120 -2.56 -0.38 2.32
CA PRO A 120 -2.01 -0.58 3.66
C PRO A 120 -2.83 0.11 4.74
N HIS A 121 -2.99 -0.56 5.86
CA HIS A 121 -3.54 -0.04 7.12
C HIS A 121 -2.41 0.01 8.15
N LEU A 122 -2.28 1.12 8.87
CA LEU A 122 -1.32 1.27 9.96
C LEU A 122 -1.89 0.63 11.22
N GLU A 123 -1.27 -0.46 11.65
CA GLU A 123 -1.69 -1.21 12.83
C GLU A 123 -0.48 -1.41 13.75
N ASN A 124 -0.62 -1.00 15.02
CA ASN A 124 0.45 -1.08 16.03
C ASN A 124 1.77 -0.43 15.59
N GLY A 125 1.70 0.64 14.79
CA GLY A 125 2.88 1.35 14.28
C GLY A 125 3.51 0.75 13.03
N GLU A 126 2.91 -0.30 12.46
CA GLU A 126 3.42 -0.97 11.26
C GLU A 126 2.38 -0.98 10.15
N TRP A 127 2.81 -0.67 8.93
CA TRP A 127 1.96 -0.73 7.74
C TRP A 127 1.82 -2.17 7.28
N ARG A 128 0.58 -2.63 7.17
CA ARG A 128 0.26 -3.96 6.64
C ARG A 128 -0.84 -3.86 5.59
N VAL A 129 -0.71 -4.61 4.50
CA VAL A 129 -1.73 -4.63 3.44
C VAL A 129 -3.04 -5.17 3.99
N SER A 130 -4.10 -4.36 3.97
CA SER A 130 -5.46 -4.70 4.36
C SER A 130 -6.37 -4.99 3.17
N GLY A 131 -5.96 -4.63 1.96
CA GLY A 131 -6.71 -4.89 0.73
C GLY A 131 -5.85 -4.81 -0.52
N TYR A 132 -6.18 -5.65 -1.49
CA TYR A 132 -5.53 -5.69 -2.79
C TYR A 132 -6.57 -5.98 -3.89
N TYR A 133 -6.48 -5.22 -4.97
CA TYR A 133 -7.30 -5.40 -6.17
C TYR A 133 -6.46 -5.18 -7.42
N VAL A 134 -6.71 -5.95 -8.48
CA VAL A 134 -6.03 -5.83 -9.77
C VAL A 134 -7.02 -6.05 -10.91
N GLN A 135 -6.82 -5.30 -11.99
CA GLN A 135 -7.66 -5.33 -13.19
C GLN A 135 -6.89 -5.04 -14.47
#